data_AF-A0A0N9BI85-F1
#
_entry.id   AF-A0A0N9BI85-F1
#
_cell.length_a   1.000
_cell.length_b   1.000
_cell.length_c   1.000
_cell.angle_alpha   90.00
_cell.angle_beta   90.00
_cell.angle_gamma   90.00
#
_symmetry.space_group_name_H-M   'P 1'
#
loop_
_entity.id
_entity.type
_entity.pdbx_description
1 polymer ?
#
loop_
_entity_poly.entity_id
_entity_poly.type
_entity_poly.pdbx_seq_one_letter_code
_entity_poly.pdbx_strand_id
1 'polypeptide(L)'
;DIIRGRDLWKNNTEMKNIQNNLKTIFGNIKGILTKNIDYANDEDPYLILRREWWELNRDNVWQAMMCAGKNLGMRSGDCRSNDSSRSRSRVSLTTTPFDDYIPQKLR
;
A
#
# COMPACT_ATOMS: atom_id res chain seq x y z
N ASP A 1 -2.56 4.43 4.51
CA ASP A 1 -3.34 4.24 5.76
C ASP A 1 -4.61 3.42 5.64
N ILE A 2 -5.41 3.59 4.58
CA ILE A 2 -6.67 2.83 4.39
C ILE A 2 -6.43 1.31 4.50
N ILE A 3 -5.48 0.76 3.74
CA ILE A 3 -5.14 -0.67 3.76
C ILE A 3 -4.70 -1.14 5.15
N ARG A 4 -4.01 -0.29 5.92
CA ARG A 4 -3.50 -0.60 7.27
C ARG A 4 -4.52 -0.34 8.40
N GLY A 5 -5.73 0.14 8.08
CA GLY A 5 -6.75 0.48 9.08
C GLY A 5 -6.44 1.74 9.90
N ARG A 6 -5.46 2.54 9.47
CA ARG A 6 -4.99 3.76 10.15
C ARG A 6 -5.62 5.05 9.64
N ASP A 7 -6.44 4.95 8.60
CA ASP A 7 -7.07 6.12 7.97
C ASP A 7 -8.04 6.79 8.94
N LEU A 8 -7.98 8.12 9.04
CA LEU A 8 -8.74 8.95 9.97
C LEU A 8 -10.15 9.24 9.47
N TRP A 9 -10.43 9.06 8.17
CA TRP A 9 -11.73 9.37 7.59
C TRP A 9 -12.71 8.21 7.78
N LYS A 10 -13.09 7.95 9.04
CA LYS A 10 -13.89 6.77 9.44
C LYS A 10 -15.41 7.01 9.52
N ASN A 11 -15.85 8.27 9.50
CA ASN A 11 -17.26 8.62 9.72
C ASN A 11 -18.12 8.52 8.45
N ASN A 12 -17.53 8.29 7.28
CA ASN A 12 -18.25 8.08 6.03
C ASN A 12 -18.70 6.61 5.88
N THR A 13 -19.96 6.38 5.47
CA THR A 13 -20.52 5.06 5.18
C THR A 13 -19.71 4.27 4.15
N GLU A 14 -19.21 4.92 3.10
CA GLU A 14 -18.37 4.27 2.08
C GLU A 14 -17.05 3.78 2.68
N MET A 15 -16.43 4.61 3.52
CA MET A 15 -15.19 4.24 4.20
C MET A 15 -15.38 3.08 5.17
N LYS A 16 -16.53 3.02 5.85
CA LYS A 16 -16.91 1.85 6.68
C LYS A 16 -17.03 0.59 5.83
N ASN A 17 -17.67 0.67 4.66
CA ASN A 17 -17.81 -0.46 3.75
C ASN A 17 -16.45 -0.95 3.25
N ILE A 18 -15.56 -0.04 2.86
CA ILE A 18 -14.18 -0.38 2.47
C ILE A 18 -13.45 -1.09 3.62
N GLN A 19 -13.54 -0.58 4.84
CA GLN A 19 -12.89 -1.22 5.99
C GLN A 19 -13.48 -2.59 6.31
N ASN A 20 -14.80 -2.78 6.20
CA ASN A 20 -15.45 -4.07 6.39
C ASN A 20 -14.99 -5.09 5.34
N ASN A 21 -14.91 -4.68 4.06
CA ASN A 21 -14.40 -5.56 3.00
C ASN A 21 -12.93 -5.95 3.24
N LEU A 22 -12.09 -4.99 3.67
CA LEU A 22 -10.70 -5.27 4.02
C LEU A 22 -10.62 -6.25 5.20
N LYS A 23 -11.44 -6.08 6.25
CA LYS A 23 -11.51 -7.05 7.36
C LYS A 23 -11.82 -8.47 6.86
N THR A 24 -12.82 -8.62 5.98
CA THR A 24 -13.18 -9.93 5.41
C THR A 24 -12.03 -10.53 4.60
N ILE A 25 -11.38 -9.74 3.75
CA ILE A 25 -10.23 -10.18 2.94
C ILE A 25 -9.08 -10.64 3.84
N PHE A 26 -8.72 -9.84 4.84
CA PHE A 26 -7.61 -10.18 5.74
C PHE A 26 -7.95 -11.33 6.69
N GLY A 27 -9.22 -11.52 7.06
CA GLY A 27 -9.68 -12.73 7.76
C GLY A 27 -9.48 -13.98 6.91
N ASN A 28 -9.80 -13.92 5.61
CA ASN A 28 -9.58 -15.03 4.69
C ASN A 28 -8.08 -15.30 4.47
N ILE A 29 -7.26 -14.25 4.31
CA ILE A 29 -5.79 -14.38 4.22
C ILE A 29 -5.25 -15.07 5.48
N LYS A 30 -5.63 -14.59 6.67
CA LYS A 30 -5.25 -15.21 7.95
C LYS A 30 -5.64 -16.68 8.02
N GLY A 31 -6.82 -17.05 7.53
CA GLY A 31 -7.29 -18.43 7.48
C GLY A 31 -6.49 -19.36 6.55
N ILE A 32 -5.87 -18.82 5.49
CA ILE A 32 -5.04 -19.56 4.54
C ILE A 32 -3.58 -19.69 5.03
N LEU A 33 -3.10 -18.71 5.81
CA LEU A 33 -1.73 -18.75 6.34
C LEU A 33 -1.55 -20.00 7.21
N THR A 34 -0.55 -20.82 6.86
CA THR A 34 -0.25 -22.05 7.59
C THR A 34 0.30 -21.73 8.99
N LYS A 35 0.19 -22.70 9.91
CA LYS A 35 0.53 -22.59 11.36
C LYS A 35 1.92 -22.02 11.70
N ASN A 36 2.81 -21.84 10.73
CA ASN A 36 4.17 -21.36 10.93
C ASN A 36 4.31 -19.82 10.84
N ILE A 37 3.25 -19.09 10.50
CA ILE A 37 3.24 -17.62 10.52
C ILE A 37 2.31 -17.19 11.66
N ASP A 38 2.90 -16.80 12.79
CA ASP A 38 2.17 -16.55 14.02
C ASP A 38 1.47 -15.18 14.03
N TYR A 39 0.27 -15.14 13.44
CA TYR A 39 -0.72 -14.09 13.65
C TYR A 39 -1.80 -14.54 14.64
N ALA A 40 -1.53 -15.53 15.51
CA ALA A 40 -2.55 -16.09 16.40
C ALA A 40 -3.24 -14.99 17.21
N ASN A 41 -2.45 -14.06 17.76
CA ASN A 41 -2.90 -12.94 18.57
C ASN A 41 -3.33 -11.70 17.77
N ASP A 42 -3.22 -11.70 16.42
CA ASP A 42 -3.68 -10.59 15.59
C ASP A 42 -5.17 -10.75 15.28
N GLU A 43 -6.01 -10.29 16.20
CA GLU A 43 -7.46 -10.33 16.08
C GLU A 43 -8.00 -9.20 15.18
N ASP A 44 -9.30 -9.25 14.83
CA ASP A 44 -9.97 -8.20 14.04
C ASP A 44 -9.65 -6.82 14.66
N PRO A 45 -9.05 -5.87 13.92
CA PRO A 45 -9.02 -5.78 12.45
C PRO A 45 -7.73 -6.16 11.74
N TYR A 46 -6.99 -7.13 12.29
CA TYR A 46 -5.78 -7.73 11.71
C TYR A 46 -4.68 -6.69 11.47
N LEU A 47 -4.44 -5.81 12.43
CA LEU A 47 -3.58 -4.64 12.25
C LEU A 47 -2.13 -5.02 11.99
N ILE A 48 -1.65 -6.14 12.55
CA ILE A 48 -0.28 -6.62 12.35
C ILE A 48 -0.15 -7.18 10.93
N LEU A 49 -1.02 -8.10 10.54
CA LEU A 49 -1.07 -8.71 9.21
C LEU A 49 -1.21 -7.63 8.12
N ARG A 50 -2.08 -6.64 8.32
CA ARG A 50 -2.29 -5.55 7.36
C ARG A 50 -1.07 -4.65 7.23
N ARG A 51 -0.33 -4.41 8.32
CA ARG A 51 0.93 -3.65 8.31
C ARG A 51 2.00 -4.40 7.54
N GLU A 52 2.18 -5.69 7.81
CA GLU A 52 3.20 -6.51 7.14
C GLU A 52 2.88 -6.75 5.68
N TRP A 53 1.61 -6.96 5.34
CA TRP A 53 1.16 -7.00 3.96
C TRP A 53 1.51 -5.70 3.22
N TRP A 54 1.28 -4.54 3.84
CA TRP A 54 1.65 -3.27 3.22
C TRP A 54 3.16 -3.15 3.02
N GLU A 55 3.97 -3.53 4.02
CA GLU A 55 5.43 -3.49 3.93
C GLU A 55 5.95 -4.34 2.76
N LEU A 56 5.40 -5.54 2.57
CA LEU A 56 5.80 -6.46 1.49
C LEU A 56 5.34 -6.02 0.10
N ASN A 57 4.30 -5.19 0.00
CA ASN A 57 3.65 -4.87 -1.28
C ASN A 57 3.71 -3.39 -1.68
N ARG A 58 4.21 -2.49 -0.82
CA ARG A 58 4.23 -1.04 -1.07
C ARG A 58 4.96 -0.65 -2.34
N ASP A 59 6.04 -1.34 -2.68
CA ASP A 59 6.82 -1.08 -3.89
C ASP A 59 6.01 -1.40 -5.16
N ASN A 60 5.28 -2.53 -5.15
CA ASN A 60 4.41 -2.93 -6.25
C ASN A 60 3.24 -1.95 -6.41
N VAL A 61 2.65 -1.49 -5.30
CA VAL A 61 1.59 -0.47 -5.32
C VAL A 61 2.11 0.84 -5.89
N TRP A 62 3.28 1.29 -5.46
CA TRP A 62 3.92 2.51 -5.97
C TRP A 62 4.22 2.43 -7.46
N GLN A 63 4.78 1.31 -7.91
CA GLN A 63 5.03 1.06 -9.32
C GLN A 63 3.74 1.16 -10.14
N ALA A 64 2.64 0.57 -9.67
CA ALA A 64 1.34 0.67 -10.33
C ALA A 64 0.81 2.11 -10.41
N MET A 65 0.97 2.92 -9.35
CA MET A 65 0.62 4.34 -9.36
C MET A 65 1.44 5.13 -10.40
N MET A 66 2.74 4.86 -10.48
CA MET A 66 3.64 5.49 -11.46
C MET A 66 3.31 5.11 -12.89
N CYS A 67 2.82 3.88 -13.13
CA CYS A 67 2.31 3.45 -14.43
C CYS A 67 1.07 4.26 -14.86
N ALA A 68 0.11 4.45 -13.95
CA ALA A 68 -1.10 5.22 -14.23
C ALA A 68 -0.80 6.72 -14.45
N GLY A 69 0.17 7.27 -13.70
CA GLY A 69 0.60 8.66 -13.82
C GLY A 69 1.19 9.04 -15.18
N LYS A 70 1.66 8.06 -15.98
CA LYS A 70 2.14 8.30 -17.36
C LYS A 70 1.09 8.99 -18.24
N ASN A 71 -0.18 8.65 -18.07
CA ASN A 71 -1.27 9.23 -18.86
C ASN A 71 -1.59 10.69 -18.47
N LEU A 72 -1.03 11.19 -17.36
CA LEU A 72 -1.25 12.52 -16.82
C LEU A 72 -0.09 13.49 -17.08
N GLY A 73 0.85 13.13 -17.96
CA GLY A 73 1.99 13.97 -18.30
C GLY A 73 3.09 14.02 -17.23
N MET A 74 2.97 13.22 -16.17
CA MET A 74 4.12 12.91 -15.31
C MET A 74 5.09 12.14 -16.19
N ARG A 75 6.25 12.75 -16.51
CA ARG A 75 7.33 12.15 -17.30
C ARG A 75 7.93 10.96 -16.56
N SER A 76 7.20 9.85 -16.58
CA SER A 76 7.57 8.58 -16.01
C SER A 76 8.07 7.74 -17.18
N GLY A 77 9.38 7.51 -17.17
CA GLY A 77 10.03 6.52 -18.01
C GLY A 77 9.38 5.16 -17.82
N ASP A 78 9.83 4.16 -18.58
CA ASP A 78 9.10 2.93 -18.72
C ASP A 78 8.64 2.32 -17.38
N CYS A 79 7.47 1.68 -17.38
CA CYS A 79 6.88 1.06 -16.18
C CYS A 79 7.77 -0.05 -15.60
N ARG A 80 8.87 -0.33 -16.30
CA ARG A 80 10.10 -0.98 -15.89
C ARG A 80 11.25 -0.05 -16.30
N SER A 81 11.79 0.76 -15.41
CA SER A 81 12.97 1.55 -15.73
C SER A 81 14.21 0.67 -15.77
N ASN A 82 14.42 0.00 -16.91
CA ASN A 82 15.74 -0.44 -17.36
C ASN A 82 16.24 0.41 -18.55
N ASP A 83 15.65 1.58 -18.80
CA ASP A 83 16.22 2.50 -19.78
C ASP A 83 17.18 3.45 -19.07
N SER A 84 18.47 3.08 -19.14
CA SER A 84 19.61 3.88 -18.69
C SER A 84 19.86 5.11 -19.57
N SER A 85 18.94 5.44 -20.49
CA SER A 85 19.08 6.61 -21.35
C SER A 85 17.88 7.56 -21.20
N ARG A 86 18.19 8.82 -20.86
CA ARG A 86 17.42 10.05 -21.19
C ARG A 86 16.49 10.74 -20.18
N SER A 87 16.43 10.42 -18.89
CA SER A 87 15.67 11.30 -17.95
C SER A 87 16.58 12.18 -17.07
N ARG A 88 16.61 13.48 -17.37
CA ARG A 88 17.30 14.54 -16.60
C ARG A 88 16.60 14.92 -15.29
N SER A 89 15.86 14.00 -14.67
CA SER A 89 15.18 14.27 -13.39
C SER A 89 15.97 13.62 -12.25
N ARG A 90 16.40 14.42 -11.27
CA ARG A 90 17.26 14.02 -10.14
C ARG A 90 16.55 13.16 -9.07
N VAL A 91 15.27 12.81 -9.29
CA VAL A 91 14.55 11.90 -8.42
C VAL A 91 14.76 10.50 -8.97
N SER A 92 15.35 9.62 -8.18
CA SER A 92 15.42 8.20 -8.51
C SER A 92 14.00 7.64 -8.54
N LEU A 93 13.40 7.63 -9.73
CA LEU A 93 12.01 7.21 -10.01
C LEU A 93 11.75 5.73 -9.71
N THR A 94 12.75 5.01 -9.20
CA THR A 94 12.69 3.62 -8.74
C THR A 94 12.47 3.49 -7.24
N THR A 95 12.51 4.59 -6.48
CA THR A 95 12.46 4.54 -5.01
C THR A 95 11.04 4.81 -4.52
N THR A 96 10.50 3.92 -3.70
CA THR A 96 9.19 4.08 -3.06
C THR A 96 9.26 5.17 -1.98
N PRO A 97 8.37 6.18 -2.02
CA PRO A 97 8.40 7.31 -1.08
C PRO A 97 8.12 6.86 0.36
N PHE A 98 8.70 7.53 1.35
CA PHE A 98 8.52 7.21 2.78
C PHE A 98 7.32 7.91 3.43
N ASP A 99 6.54 8.69 2.68
CA ASP A 99 5.36 9.40 3.15
C ASP A 99 4.34 8.46 3.83
N ASP A 100 4.31 7.19 3.46
CA ASP A 100 3.45 6.19 4.07
C ASP A 100 3.84 5.81 5.51
N TYR A 101 5.03 6.20 5.99
CA TYR A 101 5.43 6.08 7.40
C TYR A 101 5.14 7.32 8.23
N ILE A 102 4.80 8.46 7.61
CA ILE A 102 4.44 9.69 8.32
C ILE A 102 2.98 9.56 8.83
N PRO A 103 2.70 9.86 10.11
CA PRO A 103 1.33 9.86 10.63
C PRO A 103 0.40 10.74 9.79
N GLN A 104 -0.81 10.25 9.44
CA GLN A 104 -1.71 10.95 8.52
C GLN A 104 -2.00 12.41 8.88
N LYS A 105 -2.04 12.76 10.17
CA LYS A 105 -2.28 14.15 10.61
C LYS A 105 -1.14 15.12 10.25
N LEU A 106 0.05 14.60 9.95
CA LEU A 106 1.28 15.36 9.67
C LEU A 106 1.68 15.31 8.19
N ARG A 107 0.92 14.60 7.35
CA ARG A 107 1.13 14.54 5.90
C ARG A 107 0.44 15.66 5.18
#